data_AF-A0A8W8JL55-F1
#
_entry.id   AF-A0A8W8JL55-F1
#
_cell.length_a   1.000
_cell.length_b   1.000
_cell.length_c   1.000
_cell.angle_alpha   90.00
_cell.angle_beta   90.00
_cell.angle_gamma   90.00
#
_symmetry.space_group_name_H-M   'P 1'
#
loop_
_entity.id
_entity.type
_entity.pdbx_description
1 polymer ?
#
loop_
_entity_poly.entity_id
_entity_poly.type
_entity_poly.pdbx_seq_one_letter_code
_entity_poly.pdbx_strand_id
1 'polypeptide(L)'
;MELKRAFRHYLCIHLASKLNAVKSGAITKEILLPQNIPLFLMVNKHLGLSPGTYTRRLAAQKDLAARRKRALAVTSKAKKRRLHLRAKRNQTTASRETREPVNYCPQVALNDNEESLGTAVEIPPPLTRPAPEPAEFSKENNPFIYVDLESTGLARNSHITQIAAVCGNEKFSQYVMPKVPMTSKAAEVTGIDVINGKMYCHGNEVNAVKLSAAADALLNFFYEVSIKSCVNRS
;
A
#
# COMPACT_ATOMS: atom_id res chain seq x y z
N MET A 1 -3.86 -7.97 -4.19
CA MET A 1 -2.78 -8.16 -3.19
C MET A 1 -1.83 -6.96 -3.08
N GLU A 2 -1.75 -6.12 -4.12
CA GLU A 2 -0.86 -4.94 -4.12
C GLU A 2 -1.36 -3.76 -3.28
N LEU A 3 -2.68 -3.54 -3.17
CA LEU A 3 -3.24 -2.43 -2.38
C LEU A 3 -2.87 -2.50 -0.90
N LYS A 4 -2.93 -3.68 -0.27
CA LYS A 4 -2.52 -3.89 1.14
C LYS A 4 -1.01 -3.69 1.34
N ARG A 5 -0.20 -3.88 0.28
CA ARG A 5 1.25 -3.67 0.30
C ARG A 5 1.58 -2.19 0.09
N ALA A 6 0.86 -1.52 -0.80
CA ALA A 6 0.95 -0.08 -1.05
C ALA A 6 0.51 0.74 0.17
N PHE A 7 -0.59 0.37 0.83
CA PHE A 7 -1.08 1.04 2.04
C PHE A 7 -0.10 0.90 3.22
N ARG A 8 0.52 -0.28 3.37
CA ARG A 8 1.60 -0.49 4.36
C ARG A 8 2.85 0.32 4.04
N HIS A 9 3.20 0.47 2.77
CA HIS A 9 4.37 1.27 2.36
C HIS A 9 4.12 2.75 2.61
N TYR A 10 2.93 3.24 2.23
CA TYR A 10 2.50 4.62 2.44
C TYR A 10 2.48 4.99 3.92
N LEU A 11 1.87 4.14 4.77
CA LEU A 11 1.82 4.38 6.22
C LEU A 11 3.22 4.36 6.86
N CYS A 12 4.12 3.48 6.42
CA CYS A 12 5.51 3.45 6.89
C CYS A 12 6.29 4.72 6.52
N ILE A 13 6.12 5.23 5.30
CA ILE A 13 6.79 6.46 4.84
C ILE A 13 6.26 7.67 5.63
N HIS A 14 4.93 7.74 5.83
CA HIS A 14 4.29 8.86 6.53
C HIS A 14 4.63 8.88 8.03
N LEU A 15 4.71 7.72 8.68
CA LEU A 15 5.16 7.60 10.08
C LEU A 15 6.66 7.89 10.24
N ALA A 16 7.50 7.50 9.28
CA ALA A 16 8.92 7.81 9.28
C ALA A 16 9.19 9.32 9.10
N SER A 17 8.40 10.00 8.27
CA SER A 17 8.41 11.46 8.11
C SER A 17 8.09 12.17 9.43
N LYS A 18 7.01 11.78 10.12
CA LYS A 18 6.64 12.33 11.43
C LYS A 18 7.71 12.07 12.51
N LEU A 19 8.37 10.92 12.48
CA LEU A 19 9.48 10.60 13.40
C LEU A 19 10.75 11.44 13.14
N ASN A 20 11.00 11.86 11.90
CA ASN A 20 12.11 12.75 11.58
C ASN A 20 11.81 14.21 11.97
N ALA A 21 10.55 14.66 11.85
CA ALA A 21 10.12 15.98 12.30
C ALA A 21 10.21 16.15 13.83
N VAL A 22 10.04 15.07 14.60
CA VAL A 22 10.27 15.05 16.06
C VAL A 22 11.76 15.15 16.39
N LYS A 23 12.66 14.66 15.54
CA LYS A 23 14.12 14.77 15.73
C LYS A 23 14.69 16.13 15.35
N SER A 24 13.99 16.90 14.51
CA SER A 24 14.38 18.26 14.11
C SER A 24 13.87 19.36 15.05
N GLY A 25 13.29 18.99 16.21
CA GLY A 25 12.92 19.94 17.26
C GLY A 25 11.70 20.82 16.99
N ALA A 26 10.91 20.52 15.95
CA ALA A 26 9.80 21.38 15.50
C ALA A 26 8.47 21.15 16.23
N ILE A 27 8.41 20.24 17.22
CA ILE A 27 7.19 19.96 17.99
C ILE A 27 7.55 19.98 19.48
N THR A 28 6.89 20.84 20.24
CA THR A 28 7.05 20.97 21.68
C THR A 28 6.76 19.67 22.41
N LYS A 29 7.56 19.44 23.45
CA LYS A 29 7.67 18.22 24.25
C LYS A 29 6.40 17.95 25.06
N GLU A 30 5.36 17.39 24.46
CA GLU A 30 4.25 16.85 25.24
C GLU A 30 3.49 15.70 24.57
N ILE A 31 4.22 14.72 24.06
CA ILE A 31 3.71 13.34 24.06
C ILE A 31 4.86 12.48 24.56
N LEU A 32 4.91 12.29 25.87
CA LEU A 32 5.69 11.22 26.49
C LEU A 32 5.09 9.89 25.98
N LEU A 33 5.50 9.46 24.80
CA LEU A 33 5.22 8.13 24.29
C LEU A 33 5.86 7.15 25.28
N PRO A 34 5.06 6.31 25.97
CA PRO A 34 5.63 5.30 26.85
C PRO A 34 6.53 4.41 26.01
N GLN A 35 7.82 4.41 26.37
CA GLN A 35 8.84 3.58 25.76
C GLN A 35 8.39 2.11 25.88
N ASN A 36 8.14 1.46 24.74
CA ASN A 36 7.70 0.06 24.54
C ASN A 36 6.21 -0.22 24.23
N ILE A 37 5.52 0.60 23.43
CA ILE A 37 4.33 0.09 22.71
C ILE A 37 4.74 -0.33 21.28
N PRO A 38 4.52 -1.60 20.87
CA PRO A 38 4.83 -2.07 19.53
C PRO A 38 4.10 -1.24 18.48
N LEU A 39 4.79 -0.85 17.40
CA LEU A 39 4.22 0.01 16.33
C LEU A 39 2.88 -0.52 15.80
N PHE A 40 2.75 -1.85 15.72
CA PHE A 40 1.56 -2.52 15.22
C PHE A 40 0.36 -2.42 16.19
N LEU A 41 0.62 -2.32 17.48
CA LEU A 41 -0.40 -2.13 18.53
C LEU A 41 -0.85 -0.66 18.59
N MET A 42 0.07 0.29 18.35
CA MET A 42 -0.28 1.72 18.24
C MET A 42 -1.22 1.99 17.06
N VAL A 43 -1.01 1.35 15.92
CA VAL A 43 -1.87 1.50 14.73
C VAL A 43 -3.30 1.05 15.03
N ASN A 44 -3.48 -0.09 15.69
CA ASN A 44 -4.84 -0.56 16.03
C ASN A 44 -5.53 0.35 17.04
N LYS A 45 -4.78 0.87 18.02
CA LYS A 45 -5.30 1.83 19.00
C LYS A 45 -5.78 3.13 18.32
N HIS A 46 -5.03 3.64 17.34
CA HIS A 46 -5.44 4.82 16.56
C HIS A 46 -6.65 4.56 15.66
N LEU A 47 -6.85 3.32 15.21
CA LEU A 47 -8.00 2.93 14.40
C LEU A 47 -9.22 2.52 15.24
N GLY A 48 -9.16 2.60 16.57
CA GLY A 48 -10.23 2.14 17.46
C GLY A 48 -10.47 0.63 17.42
N LEU A 49 -9.53 -0.14 16.88
CA LEU A 49 -9.66 -1.58 16.70
C LEU A 49 -8.97 -2.33 17.83
N SER A 50 -9.62 -3.38 18.36
CA SER A 50 -8.96 -4.27 19.30
C SER A 50 -7.87 -5.08 18.55
N PRO A 51 -6.62 -5.11 19.05
CA PRO A 51 -5.60 -5.98 18.51
C PRO A 51 -5.97 -7.42 18.86
N GLY A 52 -6.59 -8.16 17.94
CA GLY A 52 -6.91 -9.57 18.14
C GLY A 52 -5.67 -10.44 18.46
N THR A 53 -5.89 -11.69 18.88
CA THR A 53 -4.83 -12.59 19.38
C THR A 53 -3.68 -12.80 18.39
N TYR A 54 -3.99 -13.00 17.11
CA TYR A 54 -2.97 -13.16 16.05
C TYR A 54 -2.11 -11.90 15.89
N THR A 55 -2.76 -10.74 15.92
CA THR A 55 -2.12 -9.43 15.79
C THR A 55 -1.16 -9.16 16.95
N ARG A 56 -1.56 -9.47 18.19
CA ARG A 56 -0.68 -9.36 19.36
C ARG A 56 0.56 -10.25 19.23
N ARG A 57 0.37 -11.51 18.82
CA ARG A 57 1.47 -12.47 18.63
C ARG A 57 2.47 -12.01 17.56
N LEU A 58 1.96 -11.53 16.42
CA LEU A 58 2.80 -11.02 15.33
C LEU A 58 3.58 -9.76 15.74
N ALA A 59 2.95 -8.85 16.49
CA ALA A 59 3.62 -7.65 17.01
C ALA A 59 4.79 -8.03 17.93
N ALA A 60 4.58 -8.97 18.86
CA ALA A 60 5.62 -9.46 19.76
C ALA A 60 6.80 -10.10 19.02
N GLN A 61 6.54 -10.92 17.99
CA GLN A 61 7.60 -11.52 17.17
C GLN A 61 8.43 -10.47 16.43
N LYS A 62 7.78 -9.46 15.84
CA LYS A 62 8.48 -8.38 15.13
C LYS A 62 9.33 -7.53 16.07
N ASP A 63 8.83 -7.25 17.26
CA ASP A 63 9.57 -6.50 18.28
C ASP A 63 10.79 -7.28 18.78
N LEU A 64 10.65 -8.60 18.98
CA LEU A 64 11.77 -9.45 19.34
C LEU A 64 12.84 -9.44 18.25
N ALA A 65 12.44 -9.53 16.98
CA ALA A 65 13.36 -9.46 15.84
C ALA A 65 14.05 -8.09 15.74
N ALA A 66 13.31 -6.99 15.97
CA ALA A 66 13.86 -5.65 15.97
C ALA A 66 14.88 -5.44 17.10
N ARG A 67 14.58 -5.92 18.32
CA ARG A 67 15.52 -5.88 19.46
C ARG A 67 16.80 -6.66 19.16
N ARG A 68 16.68 -7.88 18.62
CA ARG A 68 17.83 -8.69 18.19
C ARG A 68 18.68 -7.96 17.15
N LYS A 69 18.06 -7.34 16.14
CA LYS A 69 18.78 -6.57 15.11
C LYS A 69 19.49 -5.35 15.69
N ARG A 70 18.86 -4.61 16.61
CA ARG A 70 19.49 -3.46 17.29
C ARG A 70 20.70 -3.90 18.11
N ALA A 71 20.56 -4.96 18.91
CA ALA A 71 21.66 -5.52 19.69
C ALA A 71 22.84 -5.93 18.80
N LEU A 72 22.57 -6.60 17.67
CA LEU A 72 23.61 -6.99 16.72
C LEU A 72 24.26 -5.79 16.01
N ALA A 73 23.51 -4.74 15.69
CA ALA A 73 24.00 -3.56 14.99
C ALA A 73 24.99 -2.71 15.81
N VAL A 74 24.91 -2.78 17.14
CA VAL A 74 25.82 -2.08 18.06
C VAL A 74 27.15 -2.83 18.25
N THR A 75 27.24 -4.10 17.83
CA THR A 75 28.47 -4.89 17.98
C THR A 75 29.63 -4.37 17.11
N SER A 76 30.85 -4.52 17.62
CA SER A 76 32.08 -4.22 16.87
C SER A 76 32.15 -4.99 15.54
N LYS A 77 31.66 -6.24 15.51
CA LYS A 77 31.58 -7.07 14.29
C LYS A 77 30.68 -6.43 13.22
N ALA A 78 29.52 -5.88 13.60
CA ALA A 78 28.64 -5.16 12.67
C ALA A 78 29.28 -3.86 12.16
N LYS A 79 29.98 -3.11 13.03
CA LYS A 79 30.72 -1.90 12.65
C LYS A 79 31.85 -2.22 11.67
N LYS A 80 32.66 -3.25 11.94
CA LYS A 80 33.73 -3.74 11.04
C LYS A 80 33.17 -4.16 9.68
N ARG A 81 32.08 -4.94 9.67
CA ARG A 81 31.41 -5.36 8.43
C ARG A 81 30.90 -4.16 7.62
N ARG A 82 30.35 -3.13 8.27
CA ARG A 82 29.89 -1.90 7.60
C ARG A 82 31.05 -1.16 6.93
N LEU A 83 32.19 -1.03 7.62
CA LEU A 83 33.39 -0.39 7.06
C LEU A 83 33.94 -1.17 5.87
N HIS A 84 34.04 -2.50 5.98
CA HIS A 84 34.47 -3.36 4.88
C HIS A 84 33.55 -3.27 3.65
N LEU A 85 32.23 -3.29 3.85
CA LEU A 85 31.27 -3.12 2.75
C LEU A 85 31.34 -1.74 2.11
N ARG A 86 31.62 -0.68 2.89
CA ARG A 86 31.85 0.67 2.37
C ARG A 86 33.12 0.72 1.51
N ALA A 87 34.23 0.13 2.00
CA ALA A 87 35.47 0.04 1.24
C ALA A 87 35.28 -0.74 -0.07
N LYS A 88 34.56 -1.87 -0.04
CA LYS A 88 34.25 -2.67 -1.24
C LYS A 88 33.40 -1.90 -2.26
N ARG A 89 32.40 -1.13 -1.80
CA ARG A 89 31.62 -0.24 -2.67
C ARG A 89 32.51 0.83 -3.31
N ASN A 90 33.32 1.52 -2.51
CA ASN A 90 34.22 2.54 -3.00
C ASN A 90 35.22 1.98 -4.03
N GLN A 91 35.75 0.77 -3.81
CA GLN A 91 36.61 0.09 -4.78
C GLN A 91 35.87 -0.24 -6.08
N THR A 92 34.63 -0.74 -5.99
CA THR A 92 33.80 -1.04 -7.17
C THR A 92 33.46 0.22 -7.98
N THR A 93 33.21 1.33 -7.29
CA THR A 93 32.95 2.64 -7.90
C THR A 93 34.21 3.18 -8.59
N ALA A 94 35.36 3.18 -7.91
CA ALA A 94 36.63 3.64 -8.49
C ALA A 94 37.07 2.81 -9.72
N SER A 95 36.86 1.50 -9.71
CA SER A 95 37.13 0.62 -10.87
C SER A 95 36.15 0.81 -12.03
N ARG A 96 34.97 1.40 -11.78
CA ARG A 96 33.98 1.72 -12.82
C ARG A 96 34.21 3.10 -13.42
N GLU A 97 34.63 4.06 -12.60
CA GLU A 97 34.98 5.42 -13.01
C GLU A 97 36.23 5.46 -13.90
N THR A 98 37.20 4.55 -13.71
CA THR A 98 38.40 4.44 -14.57
C THR A 98 38.11 4.02 -16.02
N ARG A 99 36.86 3.66 -16.36
CA ARG A 99 36.44 3.26 -17.71
C ARG A 99 35.76 4.40 -18.49
N GLU A 100 35.41 5.49 -17.83
CA GLU A 100 34.81 6.62 -18.54
C GLU A 100 35.92 7.39 -19.28
N PRO A 101 35.74 7.75 -20.56
CA PRO A 101 36.68 8.61 -21.27
C PRO A 101 36.84 9.94 -20.51
N VAL A 102 37.94 10.65 -20.75
CA VAL A 102 38.43 11.88 -20.07
C VAL A 102 37.37 12.97 -19.79
N ASN A 103 36.18 12.87 -20.38
CA ASN A 103 35.05 13.77 -20.21
C ASN A 103 34.29 13.61 -18.86
N TYR A 104 34.62 12.62 -18.04
CA TYR A 104 34.10 12.51 -16.67
C TYR A 104 35.24 12.33 -15.66
N CYS A 105 35.85 13.44 -15.28
CA CYS A 105 36.65 13.52 -14.06
C CYS A 105 35.83 14.26 -13.00
N PRO A 106 35.71 13.75 -11.76
CA PRO A 106 35.13 14.54 -10.68
C PRO A 106 35.94 15.82 -10.51
N GLN A 107 35.29 16.97 -10.42
CA GLN A 107 35.91 18.28 -10.14
C GLN A 107 36.56 19.02 -11.35
N VAL A 108 36.10 18.74 -12.58
CA VAL A 108 36.50 19.49 -13.80
C VAL A 108 36.12 20.98 -13.74
N ALA A 109 35.11 21.37 -12.96
CA ALA A 109 34.60 22.74 -12.95
C ALA A 109 35.40 23.73 -12.07
N LEU A 110 36.53 23.34 -11.46
CA LEU A 110 37.28 24.23 -10.54
C LEU A 110 38.68 24.59 -11.04
N ASN A 111 39.12 24.04 -12.17
CA ASN A 111 40.47 24.24 -12.69
C ASN A 111 40.40 24.78 -14.12
N ASP A 112 39.82 25.94 -14.34
CA ASP A 112 40.14 26.72 -15.53
C ASP A 112 40.33 28.17 -15.12
N ASN A 113 41.53 28.66 -15.42
CA ASN A 113 41.96 30.01 -15.20
C ASN A 113 41.06 31.00 -15.97
N GLU A 114 40.94 32.18 -15.39
CA GLU A 114 40.23 33.35 -15.89
C GLU A 114 40.42 33.57 -17.41
N GLU A 115 39.36 33.35 -18.21
CA GLU A 115 39.05 34.11 -19.44
C GLU A 115 37.84 33.49 -20.17
N SER A 116 36.64 33.67 -19.62
CA SER A 116 35.43 33.87 -20.45
C SER A 116 34.29 34.35 -19.57
N LEU A 117 34.07 35.66 -19.57
CA LEU A 117 32.96 36.32 -18.87
C LEU A 117 31.65 36.03 -19.63
N GLY A 118 31.15 34.81 -19.54
CA GLY A 118 29.77 34.46 -19.91
C GLY A 118 28.91 34.57 -18.67
N THR A 119 28.05 35.59 -18.62
CA THR A 119 27.07 35.87 -17.57
C THR A 119 26.64 34.60 -16.83
N ALA A 120 26.94 34.51 -15.53
CA ALA A 120 26.51 33.39 -14.70
C ALA A 120 24.99 33.24 -14.84
N VAL A 121 24.56 32.19 -15.56
CA VAL A 121 23.15 31.85 -15.68
C VAL A 121 22.73 31.36 -14.31
N GLU A 122 22.14 32.26 -13.53
CA GLU A 122 21.60 31.95 -12.22
C GLU A 122 20.57 30.83 -12.40
N ILE A 123 20.82 29.69 -11.77
CA ILE A 123 19.91 28.54 -11.85
C ILE A 123 18.55 29.02 -11.32
N PRO A 124 17.47 28.95 -12.12
CA PRO A 124 16.17 29.40 -11.66
C PRO A 124 15.81 28.62 -10.38
N PRO A 125 15.27 29.30 -9.36
CA PRO A 125 14.94 28.65 -8.10
C PRO A 125 14.05 27.43 -8.39
N PRO A 126 14.26 26.30 -7.69
CA PRO A 126 13.46 25.11 -7.90
C PRO A 126 11.98 25.49 -7.75
N LEU A 127 11.17 25.19 -8.77
CA LEU A 127 9.74 25.41 -8.75
C LEU A 127 9.20 24.88 -7.42
N THR A 128 8.65 25.78 -6.61
CA THR A 128 7.99 25.40 -5.36
C THR A 128 6.91 24.40 -5.71
N ARG A 129 7.03 23.17 -5.20
CA ARG A 129 5.99 22.15 -5.35
C ARG A 129 4.69 22.79 -4.86
N PRO A 130 3.64 22.86 -5.71
CA PRO A 130 2.37 23.46 -5.28
C PRO A 130 1.94 22.75 -4.00
N ALA A 131 1.44 23.53 -3.04
CA ALA A 131 0.88 22.96 -1.83
C ALA A 131 -0.18 21.92 -2.26
N PRO A 132 -0.23 20.74 -1.61
CA PRO A 132 -1.30 19.80 -1.88
C PRO A 132 -2.62 20.46 -1.49
N GLU A 133 -3.31 21.01 -2.48
CA GLU A 133 -4.70 21.45 -2.35
C GLU A 133 -5.52 20.24 -1.88
N PRO A 134 -6.32 20.36 -0.81
CA PRO A 134 -7.23 19.31 -0.41
C PRO A 134 -8.14 19.00 -1.60
N ALA A 135 -8.08 17.78 -2.14
CA ALA A 135 -9.11 17.33 -3.06
C ALA A 135 -10.43 17.33 -2.29
N GLU A 136 -11.33 18.25 -2.62
CA GLU A 136 -12.67 18.32 -2.04
C GLU A 136 -13.48 17.10 -2.50
N PHE A 137 -13.31 15.99 -1.77
CA PHE A 137 -14.12 14.79 -1.92
C PHE A 137 -15.46 15.03 -1.23
N SER A 138 -16.40 15.68 -1.93
CA SER A 138 -17.77 15.76 -1.45
C SER A 138 -18.50 14.45 -1.73
N LYS A 139 -19.28 13.98 -0.75
CA LYS A 139 -20.12 12.78 -0.88
C LYS A 139 -21.18 12.96 -1.96
N GLU A 140 -21.56 14.20 -2.24
CA GLU A 140 -22.56 14.55 -3.26
C GLU A 140 -22.02 14.40 -4.69
N ASN A 141 -20.70 14.50 -4.90
CA ASN A 141 -20.10 14.43 -6.24
C ASN A 141 -19.41 13.10 -6.56
N ASN A 142 -19.21 12.24 -5.56
CA ASN A 142 -18.54 10.95 -5.72
C ASN A 142 -19.30 9.87 -4.94
N PRO A 143 -20.19 9.09 -5.59
CA PRO A 143 -20.95 8.06 -4.89
C PRO A 143 -20.01 7.00 -4.29
N PHE A 144 -20.21 6.70 -3.01
CA PHE A 144 -19.48 5.63 -2.33
C PHE A 144 -20.14 4.28 -2.65
N ILE A 145 -19.40 3.44 -3.36
CA ILE A 145 -19.83 2.09 -3.70
C ILE A 145 -19.05 1.12 -2.82
N TYR A 146 -19.77 0.35 -2.00
CA TYR A 146 -19.19 -0.72 -1.20
C TYR A 146 -19.33 -2.02 -1.99
N VAL A 147 -18.24 -2.76 -2.14
CA VAL A 147 -18.18 -4.00 -2.90
C VAL A 147 -17.65 -5.10 -2.00
N ASP A 148 -18.30 -6.27 -2.06
CA ASP A 148 -17.84 -7.48 -1.42
C ASP A 148 -17.83 -8.65 -2.42
N LEU A 149 -16.92 -9.61 -2.18
CA LEU A 149 -16.67 -10.72 -3.10
C LEU A 149 -16.61 -12.04 -2.35
N GLU A 150 -17.37 -13.01 -2.82
CA GLU A 150 -17.21 -14.40 -2.41
C GLU A 150 -16.36 -15.17 -3.42
N SER A 151 -15.66 -16.19 -2.94
CA SER A 151 -14.74 -16.97 -3.77
C SER A 151 -14.66 -18.43 -3.36
N THR A 152 -14.16 -19.26 -4.29
CA THR A 152 -13.88 -20.69 -4.08
C THR A 152 -12.84 -20.99 -2.99
N GLY A 153 -12.08 -19.98 -2.55
CA GLY A 153 -11.07 -20.08 -1.50
C GLY A 153 -10.18 -18.83 -1.44
N LEU A 154 -9.10 -18.88 -0.65
CA LEU A 154 -8.18 -17.75 -0.47
C LEU A 154 -6.93 -17.80 -1.34
N ALA A 155 -6.85 -18.76 -2.26
CA ALA A 155 -5.68 -18.98 -3.11
C ALA A 155 -5.67 -18.02 -4.31
N ARG A 156 -4.50 -17.84 -4.94
CA ARG A 156 -4.36 -16.96 -6.11
C ARG A 156 -5.10 -17.45 -7.35
N ASN A 157 -5.39 -18.75 -7.41
CA ASN A 157 -6.18 -19.40 -8.46
C ASN A 157 -7.65 -19.59 -8.05
N SER A 158 -8.09 -18.99 -6.94
CA SER A 158 -9.50 -19.03 -6.54
C SER A 158 -10.34 -18.18 -7.48
N HIS A 159 -11.48 -18.72 -7.87
CA HIS A 159 -12.47 -18.03 -8.69
C HIS A 159 -13.46 -17.28 -7.81
N ILE A 160 -13.96 -16.14 -8.30
CA ILE A 160 -15.07 -15.38 -7.73
C ILE A 160 -16.38 -16.17 -7.95
N THR A 161 -17.20 -16.26 -6.91
CA THR A 161 -18.48 -16.99 -6.92
C THR A 161 -19.69 -16.07 -6.70
N GLN A 162 -19.49 -14.91 -6.10
CA GLN A 162 -20.51 -13.87 -6.00
C GLN A 162 -19.85 -12.49 -6.00
N ILE A 163 -20.52 -11.54 -6.64
CA ILE A 163 -20.19 -10.12 -6.57
C ILE A 163 -21.39 -9.41 -5.96
N ALA A 164 -21.18 -8.72 -4.84
CA ALA A 164 -22.20 -7.88 -4.22
C ALA A 164 -21.70 -6.43 -4.17
N ALA A 165 -22.57 -5.49 -4.49
CA ALA A 165 -22.28 -4.06 -4.37
C ALA A 165 -23.48 -3.30 -3.84
N VAL A 166 -23.23 -2.23 -3.08
CA VAL A 166 -24.27 -1.33 -2.59
C VAL A 166 -23.82 0.13 -2.70
N CYS A 167 -24.74 0.99 -3.14
CA CYS A 167 -24.56 2.43 -3.24
C CYS A 167 -25.83 3.13 -2.74
N GLY A 168 -25.81 3.61 -1.49
CA GLY A 168 -27.02 4.12 -0.84
C GLY A 168 -28.10 3.04 -0.74
N ASN A 169 -29.22 3.24 -1.43
CA ASN A 169 -30.35 2.29 -1.47
C ASN A 169 -30.25 1.28 -2.61
N GLU A 170 -29.36 1.52 -3.59
CA GLU A 170 -29.19 0.68 -4.77
C GLU A 170 -28.30 -0.52 -4.42
N LYS A 171 -28.75 -1.72 -4.78
CA LYS A 171 -28.07 -2.98 -4.47
C LYS A 171 -27.85 -3.80 -5.74
N PHE A 172 -26.72 -4.46 -5.79
CA PHE A 172 -26.35 -5.40 -6.84
C PHE A 172 -25.86 -6.69 -6.17
N SER A 173 -26.31 -7.84 -6.66
CA SER A 173 -25.85 -9.14 -6.20
C SER A 173 -25.95 -10.14 -7.34
N GLN A 174 -24.82 -10.67 -7.79
CA GLN A 174 -24.76 -11.60 -8.91
C GLN A 174 -23.86 -12.79 -8.57
N TYR A 175 -24.41 -13.99 -8.69
CA TYR A 175 -23.66 -15.24 -8.58
C TYR A 175 -22.92 -15.54 -9.89
N VAL A 176 -21.70 -16.07 -9.76
CA VAL A 176 -20.78 -16.37 -10.86
C VAL A 176 -20.41 -17.84 -10.81
N MET A 177 -20.63 -18.55 -11.91
CA MET A 177 -20.27 -19.98 -11.99
C MET A 177 -18.73 -20.13 -12.04
N PRO A 178 -18.09 -20.75 -11.04
CA PRO A 178 -16.65 -20.97 -11.05
C PRO A 178 -16.30 -22.11 -12.02
N LYS A 179 -15.05 -22.13 -12.48
CA LYS A 179 -14.51 -23.25 -13.28
C LYS A 179 -13.66 -24.19 -12.43
N VAL A 180 -13.44 -23.84 -11.16
CA VAL A 180 -12.69 -24.62 -10.18
C VAL A 180 -13.64 -24.99 -9.04
N PRO A 181 -13.45 -26.16 -8.40
CA PRO A 181 -14.29 -26.56 -7.28
C PRO A 181 -14.22 -25.60 -6.09
N MET A 182 -15.31 -25.52 -5.33
CA MET A 182 -15.31 -24.90 -4.01
C MET A 182 -14.41 -25.69 -3.06
N THR A 183 -13.59 -24.99 -2.26
CA THR A 183 -12.96 -25.64 -1.10
C THR A 183 -14.00 -25.85 0.00
N SER A 184 -13.92 -26.95 0.76
CA SER A 184 -14.88 -27.25 1.83
C SER A 184 -15.03 -26.10 2.82
N LYS A 185 -13.91 -25.41 3.14
CA LYS A 185 -13.95 -24.26 4.05
C LYS A 185 -14.61 -23.02 3.44
N ALA A 186 -14.46 -22.80 2.13
CA ALA A 186 -15.16 -21.71 1.47
C ALA A 186 -16.66 -21.97 1.43
N ALA A 187 -17.08 -23.18 1.06
CA ALA A 187 -18.50 -23.55 1.05
C ALA A 187 -19.16 -23.43 2.43
N GLU A 188 -18.45 -23.84 3.49
CA GLU A 188 -18.92 -23.68 4.88
C GLU A 188 -19.11 -22.20 5.26
N VAL A 189 -18.18 -21.33 4.87
CA VAL A 189 -18.21 -19.91 5.26
C VAL A 189 -19.22 -19.11 4.45
N THR A 190 -19.28 -19.34 3.14
CA THR A 190 -20.12 -18.55 2.24
C THR A 190 -21.52 -19.15 2.07
N GLY A 191 -21.70 -20.43 2.43
CA GLY A 191 -22.91 -21.18 2.13
C GLY A 191 -23.08 -21.52 0.64
N ILE A 192 -22.10 -21.21 -0.20
CA ILE A 192 -22.16 -21.43 -1.65
C ILE A 192 -21.57 -22.79 -1.98
N ASP A 193 -22.31 -23.60 -2.74
CA ASP A 193 -21.84 -24.89 -3.24
C ASP A 193 -22.17 -25.06 -4.73
N VAL A 194 -21.42 -25.92 -5.42
CA VAL A 194 -21.65 -26.26 -6.82
C VAL A 194 -21.80 -27.78 -6.94
N ILE A 195 -23.03 -28.22 -7.20
CA ILE A 195 -23.40 -29.63 -7.24
C ILE A 195 -23.94 -29.92 -8.64
N ASN A 196 -23.34 -30.88 -9.34
CA ASN A 196 -23.76 -31.31 -10.69
C ASN A 196 -23.91 -30.15 -11.70
N GLY A 197 -23.01 -29.17 -11.64
CA GLY A 197 -23.01 -28.01 -12.56
C GLY A 197 -24.05 -26.93 -12.24
N LYS A 198 -24.77 -27.07 -11.13
CA LYS A 198 -25.70 -26.07 -10.60
C LYS A 198 -25.14 -25.44 -9.34
N MET A 199 -25.38 -24.14 -9.16
CA MET A 199 -24.91 -23.40 -7.98
C MET A 199 -26.05 -23.29 -6.96
N TYR A 200 -25.70 -23.47 -5.69
CA TYR A 200 -26.60 -23.36 -4.55
C TYR A 200 -26.03 -22.37 -3.54
N CYS A 201 -26.90 -21.61 -2.88
CA CYS A 201 -26.56 -20.76 -1.74
C CYS A 201 -27.47 -21.14 -0.57
N HIS A 202 -26.88 -21.60 0.54
CA HIS A 202 -27.58 -22.14 1.71
C HIS A 202 -28.64 -23.18 1.34
N GLY A 203 -28.32 -24.06 0.39
CA GLY A 203 -29.20 -25.13 -0.09
C GLY A 203 -30.23 -24.72 -1.15
N ASN A 204 -30.37 -23.42 -1.46
CA ASN A 204 -31.28 -22.94 -2.50
C ASN A 204 -30.54 -22.80 -3.83
N GLU A 205 -31.11 -23.31 -4.92
CA GLU A 205 -30.54 -23.14 -6.27
C GLU A 205 -30.55 -21.65 -6.64
N VAL A 206 -29.41 -21.14 -7.11
CA VAL A 206 -29.26 -19.74 -7.52
C VAL A 206 -28.86 -19.65 -8.99
N ASN A 207 -29.37 -18.62 -9.67
CA ASN A 207 -28.96 -18.34 -11.04
C ASN A 207 -27.53 -17.78 -11.06
N ALA A 208 -26.59 -18.57 -11.58
CA ALA A 208 -25.20 -18.20 -11.71
C ALA A 208 -24.83 -17.98 -13.18
N VAL A 209 -24.19 -16.84 -13.46
CA VAL A 209 -23.79 -16.44 -14.82
C VAL A 209 -22.28 -16.61 -15.03
N LYS A 210 -21.82 -16.43 -16.27
CA LYS A 210 -20.38 -16.35 -16.56
C LYS A 210 -19.80 -15.06 -15.98
N LEU A 211 -18.52 -15.09 -15.58
CA LEU A 211 -17.83 -13.94 -15.01
C LEU A 211 -17.90 -12.68 -15.90
N SER A 212 -17.81 -12.84 -17.22
CA SER A 212 -17.93 -11.71 -18.16
C SER A 212 -19.27 -11.01 -18.03
N ALA A 213 -20.37 -11.77 -18.07
CA ALA A 213 -21.72 -11.21 -17.94
C ALA A 213 -21.94 -10.55 -16.57
N ALA A 214 -21.39 -11.12 -15.50
CA ALA A 214 -21.44 -10.48 -14.17
C ALA A 214 -20.65 -9.17 -14.10
N ALA A 215 -19.49 -9.10 -14.76
CA ALA A 215 -18.69 -7.88 -14.85
C ALA A 215 -19.41 -6.80 -15.67
N ASP A 216 -20.01 -7.15 -16.80
CA ASP A 216 -20.82 -6.23 -17.61
C ASP A 216 -22.00 -5.69 -16.80
N ALA A 217 -22.71 -6.56 -16.08
CA ALA A 217 -23.81 -6.15 -15.22
C ALA A 217 -23.36 -5.24 -14.06
N LEU A 218 -22.17 -5.48 -13.50
CA LEU A 218 -21.59 -4.62 -12.45
C LEU A 218 -21.22 -3.23 -13.00
N LEU A 219 -20.64 -3.17 -14.20
CA LEU A 219 -20.30 -1.89 -14.86
C LEU A 219 -21.57 -1.08 -15.16
N ASN A 220 -22.63 -1.74 -15.63
CA ASN A 220 -23.93 -1.10 -15.80
C ASN A 220 -24.48 -0.57 -14.48
N PHE A 221 -24.39 -1.36 -13.40
CA PHE A 221 -24.77 -0.89 -12.06
C PHE A 221 -23.98 0.37 -11.66
N PHE A 222 -22.66 0.41 -11.88
CA PHE A 222 -21.85 1.59 -11.59
C PHE A 222 -22.26 2.81 -12.41
N TYR A 223 -22.59 2.61 -13.68
CA TYR A 223 -23.07 3.67 -14.57
C TYR A 223 -24.41 4.25 -14.09
N GLU A 224 -25.37 3.38 -13.78
CA GLU A 224 -26.70 3.77 -13.30
C GLU A 224 -26.64 4.56 -11.98
N VAL A 225 -25.85 4.09 -11.01
CA VAL A 225 -25.72 4.80 -9.72
C VAL A 225 -24.95 6.12 -9.87
N SER A 226 -24.02 6.19 -10.82
CA SER A 226 -23.34 7.45 -11.16
C SER A 226 -24.33 8.45 -11.77
N ILE A 227 -25.19 8.05 -12.69
CA ILE A 227 -26.20 8.94 -13.28
C ILE A 227 -27.23 9.38 -12.24
N LYS A 228 -27.75 8.47 -11.42
CA LYS A 228 -28.73 8.82 -10.37
C LYS A 228 -28.17 9.81 -9.36
N SER A 229 -26.87 9.68 -9.03
CA SER A 229 -26.18 10.67 -8.20
C SER A 229 -26.05 12.03 -8.90
N CYS A 230 -26.09 12.07 -10.24
CA CYS A 230 -26.15 13.30 -11.02
C CYS A 230 -27.53 13.96 -11.07
N VAL A 231 -28.60 13.17 -11.20
CA VAL A 231 -29.97 13.67 -11.46
C VAL A 231 -30.64 14.20 -10.19
N ASN A 232 -30.37 13.61 -9.02
CA ASN A 232 -30.87 14.11 -7.72
C ASN A 232 -30.23 15.45 -7.27
N ARG A 233 -29.49 16.13 -8.17
CA ARG A 233 -28.87 17.45 -7.98
C ARG A 233 -29.66 18.59 -8.64
N SER A 234 -30.83 18.30 -9.23
CA SER A 234 -31.68 19.25 -9.98
C SER A 234 -32.87 19.74 -9.15
#